data_AF-A0A2V9X6V8-F1
#
_entry.id   AF-A0A2V9X6V8-F1
#
_cell.length_a   1.000
_cell.length_b   1.000
_cell.length_c   1.000
_cell.angle_alpha   90.00
_cell.angle_beta   90.00
_cell.angle_gamma   90.00
#
_symmetry.space_group_name_H-M   'P 1'
#
loop_
_entity.id
_entity.type
_entity.pdbx_description
1 polymer ?
#
loop_
_entity_poly.entity_id
_entity_poly.type
_entity_poly.pdbx_seq_one_letter_code
_entity_poly.pdbx_strand_id
1 'polypeptide(L)'
;MRHQRCWVHKMRNILEKARKRDYDQVKAGAQAIYLAESRPQAVAAFRAFRSGWCRAYPTMVRRLQQDLPELLSFFAFPRHLWRKLRTTNMIERCFVEVRRRTRPMVCFVNVESVDRIIYSIFQRFNLEWKTRTLNLFTQAA
;
A
#
# COMPACT_ATOMS: atom_id res chain seq x y z
N MET A 1 -18.39 5.55 1.57
CA MET A 1 -17.33 5.38 0.54
C MET A 1 -16.55 4.09 0.81
N ARG A 2 -16.19 3.32 -0.22
CA ARG A 2 -15.28 2.16 -0.06
C ARG A 2 -13.85 2.67 0.08
N HIS A 3 -13.17 2.32 1.17
CA HIS A 3 -11.78 2.69 1.42
C HIS A 3 -10.85 1.50 1.16
N GLN A 4 -9.70 1.75 0.52
CA GLN A 4 -8.66 0.75 0.29
C GLN A 4 -7.46 1.04 1.19
N ARG A 5 -7.18 0.16 2.14
CA ARG A 5 -5.95 0.25 2.96
C ARG A 5 -4.75 -0.31 2.21
N CYS A 6 -3.58 0.30 2.39
CA CYS A 6 -2.36 -0.15 1.73
C CYS A 6 -1.81 -1.46 2.36
N TRP A 7 -1.61 -2.50 1.54
CA TRP A 7 -1.01 -3.75 2.00
C TRP A 7 0.47 -3.60 2.36
N VAL A 8 1.22 -2.66 1.77
CA VAL A 8 2.63 -2.42 2.13
C VAL A 8 2.74 -2.00 3.60
N HIS A 9 1.93 -1.03 4.02
CA HIS A 9 1.90 -0.58 5.41
C HIS A 9 1.35 -1.66 6.34
N LYS A 10 0.31 -2.40 5.93
CA LYS A 10 -0.20 -3.51 6.74
C LYS A 10 0.83 -4.61 6.93
N MET A 11 1.56 -4.98 5.88
CA MET A 11 2.64 -5.98 5.93
C MET A 11 3.76 -5.54 6.86
N ARG A 12 4.18 -4.25 6.81
CA ARG A 12 5.18 -3.73 7.76
C ARG A 12 4.71 -3.90 9.21
N ASN A 13 3.46 -3.52 9.50
CA ASN A 13 2.89 -3.63 10.85
C ASN A 13 2.75 -5.09 11.33
N ILE A 14 2.45 -6.03 10.41
CA ILE A 14 2.41 -7.47 10.70
C ILE A 14 3.81 -7.98 11.05
N LEU A 15 4.79 -7.69 10.20
CA LEU A 15 6.14 -8.23 10.31
C LEU A 15 6.94 -7.63 11.46
N GLU A 16 6.67 -6.39 11.84
CA GLU A 16 7.25 -5.77 13.04
C GLU A 16 6.88 -6.50 14.34
N LYS A 17 5.73 -7.20 14.35
CA LYS A 17 5.27 -7.96 15.53
C LYS A 17 5.65 -9.44 15.47
N ALA A 18 6.15 -9.92 14.34
CA ALA A 18 6.55 -11.31 14.16
C ALA A 18 7.95 -11.54 14.75
N ARG A 19 8.12 -12.62 15.51
CA ARG A 19 9.45 -13.06 15.96
C ARG A 19 10.27 -13.53 14.76
N LYS A 20 11.60 -13.41 14.84
CA LYS A 20 12.52 -13.80 13.75
C LYS A 20 12.27 -15.22 13.22
N ARG A 21 12.05 -16.20 14.11
CA ARG A 21 11.76 -17.59 13.74
C ARG A 21 10.45 -17.81 12.98
N ASP A 22 9.46 -16.92 13.20
CA ASP A 22 8.13 -17.02 12.61
C ASP A 22 7.99 -16.09 11.39
N TYR A 23 8.97 -15.21 11.16
CA TYR A 23 8.92 -14.09 10.22
C TYR A 23 8.53 -14.53 8.80
N ASP A 24 9.22 -15.53 8.25
CA ASP A 24 9.00 -15.96 6.87
C ASP A 24 7.65 -16.65 6.70
N GLN A 25 7.21 -17.43 7.69
CA GLN A 25 5.91 -18.10 7.64
C GLN A 25 4.75 -17.11 7.81
N VAL A 26 4.88 -16.13 8.72
CA VAL A 26 3.91 -15.03 8.88
C VAL A 26 3.85 -14.21 7.60
N LYS A 27 5.00 -13.89 7.00
CA LYS A 27 5.08 -13.16 5.73
C LYS A 27 4.36 -13.90 4.62
N ALA A 28 4.69 -15.18 4.41
CA ALA A 28 4.08 -16.00 3.36
C ALA A 28 2.56 -16.12 3.54
N GLY A 29 2.11 -16.37 4.78
CA GLY A 29 0.68 -16.46 5.08
C GLY A 29 -0.06 -15.14 4.83
N ALA A 30 0.53 -14.00 5.21
CA ALA A 30 -0.07 -12.69 4.92
C ALA A 30 -0.05 -12.35 3.42
N GLN A 31 1.00 -12.76 2.70
CA GLN A 31 1.11 -12.64 1.24
C GLN A 31 0.03 -13.42 0.51
N ALA A 32 -0.26 -14.65 0.95
CA ALA A 32 -1.31 -15.48 0.38
C ALA A 32 -2.68 -14.79 0.39
N ILE A 33 -2.96 -13.93 1.37
CA ILE A 33 -4.23 -13.18 1.45
C ILE A 33 -4.37 -12.20 0.30
N TYR A 34 -3.38 -11.32 0.10
CA TYR A 34 -3.51 -10.23 -0.88
C TYR A 34 -3.06 -10.60 -2.30
N LEU A 35 -2.33 -11.70 -2.43
CA LEU A 35 -1.95 -12.31 -3.72
C LEU A 35 -2.98 -13.30 -4.25
N ALA A 36 -4.01 -13.65 -3.46
CA ALA A 36 -5.07 -14.56 -3.88
C ALA A 36 -5.76 -14.13 -5.18
N GLU A 37 -6.29 -15.11 -5.92
CA GLU A 37 -6.84 -14.87 -7.26
C GLU A 37 -8.27 -14.34 -7.24
N SER A 38 -8.92 -14.38 -6.07
CA SER A 38 -10.28 -13.88 -5.87
C SER A 38 -10.52 -13.50 -4.41
N ARG A 39 -11.55 -12.68 -4.16
CA ARG A 39 -11.94 -12.30 -2.80
C ARG A 39 -12.30 -13.50 -1.91
N PRO A 40 -13.05 -14.52 -2.37
CA PRO A 40 -13.30 -15.72 -1.57
C PRO A 40 -12.01 -16.47 -1.20
N GLN A 41 -11.08 -16.62 -2.13
CA GLN A 41 -9.78 -17.24 -1.85
C GLN A 41 -8.95 -16.42 -0.84
N ALA A 42 -8.96 -15.08 -0.94
CA ALA A 42 -8.31 -14.21 0.04
C ALA A 42 -8.88 -14.40 1.44
N VAL A 43 -10.20 -14.53 1.57
CA VAL A 43 -10.88 -14.80 2.85
C VAL A 43 -10.52 -16.19 3.38
N ALA A 44 -10.44 -17.21 2.52
CA ALA A 44 -9.98 -18.54 2.91
C ALA A 44 -8.53 -18.52 3.41
N ALA A 45 -7.63 -17.84 2.69
CA ALA A 45 -6.24 -17.63 3.09
C ALA A 45 -6.14 -16.90 4.45
N PHE A 46 -6.99 -15.89 4.69
CA PHE A 46 -7.05 -15.24 6.00
C PHE A 46 -7.50 -16.18 7.11
N ARG A 47 -8.46 -17.08 6.86
CA ARG A 47 -8.90 -18.08 7.85
C ARG A 47 -7.75 -19.03 8.22
N ALA A 48 -6.98 -19.49 7.23
CA ALA A 48 -5.78 -20.30 7.46
C ALA A 48 -4.68 -19.53 8.22
N PHE A 49 -4.45 -18.27 7.86
CA PHE A 49 -3.55 -17.39 8.61
C PHE A 49 -3.98 -17.23 10.07
N ARG A 50 -5.28 -17.00 10.30
CA ARG A 50 -5.86 -16.87 11.63
C ARG A 50 -5.67 -18.15 12.44
N SER A 51 -5.96 -19.33 11.88
CA SER A 51 -5.80 -20.59 12.62
C SER A 51 -4.34 -20.87 13.00
N GLY A 52 -3.39 -20.54 12.14
CA GLY A 52 -1.96 -20.71 12.43
C GLY A 52 -1.42 -19.76 13.49
N TRP A 53 -1.93 -18.51 13.52
CA TRP A 53 -1.28 -17.44 14.29
C TRP A 53 -2.12 -16.83 15.42
N CYS A 54 -3.40 -17.18 15.58
CA CYS A 54 -4.26 -16.56 16.60
C CYS A 54 -3.77 -16.78 18.02
N ARG A 55 -3.15 -17.94 18.31
CA ARG A 55 -2.64 -18.28 19.64
C ARG A 55 -1.33 -17.54 19.95
N ALA A 56 -0.41 -17.48 18.99
CA ALA A 56 0.89 -16.82 19.18
C ALA A 56 0.80 -15.29 19.08
N TYR A 57 -0.07 -14.77 18.22
CA TYR A 57 -0.16 -13.35 17.88
C TYR A 57 -1.62 -12.83 17.83
N PRO A 58 -2.38 -12.95 18.94
CA PRO A 58 -3.82 -12.65 18.96
C PRO A 58 -4.14 -11.21 18.54
N THR A 59 -3.34 -10.24 19.00
CA THR A 59 -3.54 -8.81 18.68
C THR A 59 -3.28 -8.50 17.21
N MET A 60 -2.24 -9.10 16.62
CA MET A 60 -1.92 -8.94 15.20
C MET A 60 -3.06 -9.46 14.33
N VAL A 61 -3.53 -10.68 14.63
CA VAL A 61 -4.61 -11.34 13.90
C VAL A 61 -5.92 -10.57 14.04
N ARG A 62 -6.26 -10.07 15.24
CA ARG A 62 -7.44 -9.25 15.48
C ARG A 62 -7.43 -7.96 14.66
N ARG A 63 -6.30 -7.24 14.67
CA ARG A 63 -6.15 -6.01 13.86
C ARG A 63 -6.19 -6.31 12.36
N LEU A 64 -5.66 -7.45 11.92
CA LEU A 64 -5.79 -7.85 10.52
C LEU A 64 -7.24 -8.16 10.15
N GLN A 65 -7.99 -8.82 11.03
CA GLN A 65 -9.40 -9.12 10.84
C GLN A 65 -10.24 -7.84 10.71
N GLN A 66 -10.01 -6.86 11.58
CA GLN A 66 -10.72 -5.58 11.57
C GLN A 66 -10.49 -4.81 10.27
N ASP A 67 -9.24 -4.77 9.79
CA ASP A 67 -8.89 -4.05 8.57
C ASP A 67 -9.21 -4.83 7.28
N LEU A 68 -9.51 -6.14 7.37
CA LEU A 68 -9.65 -7.03 6.23
C LEU A 68 -10.66 -6.53 5.17
N PRO A 69 -11.86 -6.03 5.54
CA PRO A 69 -12.82 -5.53 4.55
C PRO A 69 -12.24 -4.41 3.67
N GLU A 70 -11.51 -3.46 4.27
CA GLU A 70 -10.88 -2.35 3.58
C GLU A 70 -9.61 -2.77 2.83
N LEU A 71 -8.87 -3.75 3.35
CA LEU A 71 -7.68 -4.30 2.67
C LEU A 71 -8.05 -5.07 1.41
N LEU A 72 -9.25 -5.65 1.34
CA LEU A 72 -9.74 -6.44 0.21
C LEU A 72 -10.68 -5.65 -0.72
N SER A 73 -10.82 -4.33 -0.56
CA SER A 73 -11.66 -3.48 -1.41
C SER A 73 -11.24 -3.51 -2.89
N PHE A 74 -9.95 -3.68 -3.18
CA PHE A 74 -9.38 -3.67 -4.54
C PHE A 74 -9.91 -4.81 -5.42
N PHE A 75 -10.41 -5.90 -4.83
CA PHE A 75 -11.03 -7.00 -5.59
C PHE A 75 -12.30 -6.58 -6.34
N ALA A 76 -12.90 -5.43 -6.01
CA ALA A 76 -14.03 -4.87 -6.75
C ALA A 76 -13.64 -4.23 -8.09
N PHE A 77 -12.34 -4.12 -8.39
CA PHE A 77 -11.82 -3.51 -9.61
C PHE A 77 -11.27 -4.58 -10.58
N PRO A 78 -11.06 -4.25 -11.86
CA PRO A 78 -10.40 -5.15 -12.82
C PRO A 78 -9.04 -5.69 -12.34
N ARG A 79 -8.75 -6.97 -12.62
CA ARG A 79 -7.56 -7.70 -12.13
C ARG A 79 -6.23 -7.00 -12.44
N HIS A 80 -6.11 -6.40 -13.62
CA HIS A 80 -4.88 -5.71 -14.02
C HIS A 80 -4.57 -4.45 -13.16
N LEU A 81 -5.56 -3.91 -12.44
CA LEU A 81 -5.38 -2.77 -11.52
C LEU A 81 -4.99 -3.20 -10.10
N TRP A 82 -5.22 -4.45 -9.71
CA TRP A 82 -5.03 -4.91 -8.32
C TRP A 82 -3.65 -4.60 -7.79
N ARG A 83 -2.60 -4.80 -8.61
CA ARG A 83 -1.22 -4.52 -8.22
C ARG A 83 -1.01 -3.04 -7.86
N LYS A 84 -1.61 -2.13 -8.62
CA LYS A 84 -1.52 -0.68 -8.39
C LYS A 84 -2.38 -0.25 -7.19
N LEU A 85 -3.55 -0.86 -6.99
CA LEU A 85 -4.47 -0.50 -5.91
C LEU A 85 -4.05 -1.01 -4.54
N ARG A 86 -3.45 -2.21 -4.47
CA ARG A 86 -3.06 -2.82 -3.20
C ARG A 86 -1.71 -2.31 -2.65
N THR A 87 -0.92 -1.60 -3.46
CA THR A 87 0.39 -1.06 -3.06
C THR A 87 0.46 0.44 -3.24
N THR A 88 1.23 1.14 -2.41
CA THR A 88 1.45 2.60 -2.55
C THR A 88 2.68 2.94 -3.39
N ASN A 89 3.27 1.98 -4.11
CA ASN A 89 4.55 2.14 -4.82
C ASN A 89 4.60 3.37 -5.74
N MET A 90 3.50 3.71 -6.40
CA MET A 90 3.45 4.87 -7.30
C MET A 90 3.59 6.19 -6.52
N ILE A 91 2.92 6.30 -5.38
CA ILE A 91 2.95 7.48 -4.50
C ILE A 91 4.29 7.55 -3.75
N GLU A 92 4.77 6.41 -3.23
CA GLU A 92 6.04 6.33 -2.51
C GLU A 92 7.23 6.77 -3.39
N ARG A 93 7.20 6.46 -4.70
CA ARG A 93 8.21 6.96 -5.64
C ARG A 93 8.23 8.49 -5.73
N CYS A 94 7.06 9.14 -5.73
CA CYS A 94 7.00 10.60 -5.66
C CYS A 94 7.65 11.12 -4.38
N PHE A 95 7.34 10.50 -3.24
CA PHE A 95 7.89 10.90 -1.94
C PHE A 95 9.39 10.67 -1.81
N VAL A 96 9.95 9.65 -2.47
CA VAL A 96 11.40 9.47 -2.56
C VAL A 96 12.05 10.67 -3.26
N GLU A 97 11.48 11.15 -4.37
CA GLU A 97 12.01 12.31 -5.08
C GLU A 97 11.90 13.60 -4.25
N VAL A 98 10.76 13.81 -3.58
CA VAL A 98 10.60 14.94 -2.65
C VAL A 98 11.69 14.91 -1.58
N ARG A 99 11.84 13.77 -0.88
CA ARG A 99 12.91 13.61 0.13
C ARG A 99 14.30 13.81 -0.45
N ARG A 100 14.57 13.33 -1.65
CA ARG A 100 15.88 13.49 -2.32
C ARG A 100 16.20 14.96 -2.55
N ARG A 101 15.21 15.76 -2.99
CA ARG A 101 15.37 17.18 -3.29
C ARG A 101 15.43 18.05 -2.05
N THR A 102 14.72 17.68 -0.99
CA THR A 102 14.68 18.45 0.26
C THR A 102 15.81 18.11 1.23
N ARG A 103 16.36 16.89 1.19
CA ARG A 103 17.41 16.43 2.12
C ARG A 103 18.64 17.36 2.20
N PRO A 104 19.19 17.91 1.10
CA PRO A 104 20.35 18.80 1.17
C PRO A 104 20.05 20.17 1.80
N MET A 105 18.78 20.57 1.87
CA MET A 105 18.38 21.91 2.33
C MET A 105 18.41 22.03 3.85
N VAL A 106 18.24 20.92 4.57
CA VAL A 106 18.25 20.79 6.05
C VAL A 106 17.14 21.57 6.76
N CYS A 107 17.02 22.88 6.52
CA CYS A 107 16.02 23.78 7.06
C CYS A 107 15.46 24.69 5.95
N PHE A 108 14.21 25.11 6.10
CA PHE A 108 13.56 26.07 5.22
C PHE A 108 13.31 27.37 5.95
N VAL A 109 13.49 28.50 5.25
CA VAL A 109 13.30 29.85 5.81
C VAL A 109 11.85 30.15 6.17
N ASN A 110 10.89 29.58 5.41
CA ASN A 110 9.45 29.70 5.61
C ASN A 110 8.72 28.59 4.83
N VAL A 111 7.39 28.51 5.02
CA VAL A 111 6.54 27.49 4.39
C VAL A 111 6.47 27.68 2.88
N GLU A 112 6.44 28.93 2.41
CA GLU A 112 6.35 29.29 0.99
C GLU A 112 7.59 28.84 0.20
N SER A 113 8.75 28.77 0.86
CA SER A 113 9.98 28.24 0.26
C SER A 113 9.87 26.75 -0.04
N VAL A 114 9.42 25.95 0.93
CA VAL A 114 9.26 24.50 0.74
C VAL A 114 8.12 24.20 -0.23
N ASP A 115 7.03 24.96 -0.19
CA ASP A 115 5.89 24.80 -1.10
C ASP A 115 6.29 24.98 -2.57
N ARG A 116 7.11 26.00 -2.89
CA ARG A 116 7.61 26.20 -4.26
C ARG A 116 8.41 25.00 -4.77
N ILE A 117 9.22 24.37 -3.92
CA ILE A 117 10.02 23.20 -4.27
C ILE A 117 9.11 21.98 -4.49
N ILE A 118 8.20 21.73 -3.55
CA ILE A 118 7.22 20.64 -3.64
C ILE A 118 6.38 20.80 -4.91
N TYR A 119 5.83 21.99 -5.15
CA TYR A 119 5.08 22.32 -6.35
C TYR A 119 5.89 22.05 -7.61
N SER A 120 7.13 22.52 -7.68
CA SER A 120 7.99 22.31 -8.84
C SER A 120 8.24 20.84 -9.15
N ILE A 121 8.41 19.99 -8.12
CA ILE A 121 8.57 18.53 -8.27
C ILE A 121 7.30 17.89 -8.83
N PHE A 122 6.14 18.20 -8.24
CA PHE A 122 4.87 17.62 -8.68
C PHE A 122 4.44 18.14 -10.05
N GLN A 123 4.72 19.41 -10.36
CA GLN A 123 4.48 19.97 -11.68
C GLN A 123 5.30 19.24 -12.74
N ARG A 124 6.58 18.93 -12.45
CA ARG A 124 7.39 18.08 -13.34
C ARG A 124 6.78 16.69 -13.54
N PHE A 125 6.33 16.03 -12.46
CA PHE A 125 5.67 14.73 -12.59
C PHE A 125 4.39 14.80 -13.44
N ASN A 126 3.58 15.84 -13.26
CA ASN A 126 2.37 16.05 -14.05
C ASN A 126 2.69 16.20 -15.55
N LEU A 127 3.75 16.94 -15.88
CA LEU A 127 4.20 17.09 -17.27
C LEU A 127 4.72 15.77 -17.86
N GLU A 128 5.58 15.05 -17.12
CA GLU A 128 6.14 13.77 -17.57
C GLU A 128 5.09 12.66 -17.72
N TRP A 129 4.04 12.69 -16.89
CA TRP A 129 3.02 11.64 -16.84
C TRP A 129 1.73 12.02 -17.56
N LYS A 130 1.69 13.17 -18.22
CA LYS A 130 0.53 13.64 -19.00
C LYS A 130 -0.01 12.58 -19.97
N THR A 131 0.87 11.76 -20.54
CA THR A 131 0.52 10.68 -21.48
C THR A 131 0.45 9.29 -20.84
N ARG A 132 0.69 9.16 -19.53
CA ARG A 132 0.75 7.88 -18.79
C ARG A 132 -0.52 7.62 -17.99
N THR A 133 -1.67 7.91 -18.59
CA THR A 133 -2.97 7.72 -17.98
C THR A 133 -3.48 6.29 -18.18
N LEU A 134 -4.41 5.86 -17.32
CA LEU A 134 -5.07 4.56 -17.48
C LEU A 134 -6.26 4.72 -18.42
N ASN A 135 -6.20 4.07 -19.59
CA ASN A 135 -7.26 4.14 -20.60
C ASN A 135 -8.68 3.86 -20.08
N LEU A 136 -8.79 3.04 -19.02
CA LEU A 136 -10.08 2.73 -18.37
C LEU A 136 -10.74 3.89 -17.64
N PHE A 137 -9.97 4.93 -17.29
CA PHE A 137 -10.46 6.06 -16.51
C PHE A 137 -10.31 7.39 -17.25
N THR A 138 -9.56 7.42 -18.36
CA THR A 138 -9.65 8.53 -19.30
C THR A 138 -10.94 8.36 -20.08
N GLN A 139 -11.85 9.32 -19.93
CA GLN A 139 -12.85 9.54 -20.97
C GLN A 139 -12.05 9.75 -22.26
N ALA A 140 -12.32 8.96 -23.30
CA ALA A 140 -11.90 9.33 -24.63
C ALA A 140 -12.50 10.72 -24.86
N ALA A 141 -11.64 11.74 -24.91
CA ALA A 141 -12.04 13.08 -25.29
C ALA A 141 -12.41 13.09 -26.77
#